data_AF-A0A2T1DZW8-F1
#
_entry.id   AF-A0A2T1DZW8-F1
#
_cell.length_a   1.000
_cell.length_b   1.000
_cell.length_c   1.000
_cell.angle_alpha   90.00
_cell.angle_beta   90.00
_cell.angle_gamma   90.00
#
_symmetry.space_group_name_H-M   'P 1'
#
loop_
_entity.id
_entity.type
_entity.pdbx_description
1 polymer ?
#
loop_
_entity_poly.entity_id
_entity_poly.type
_entity_poly.pdbx_seq_one_letter_code
_entity_poly.pdbx_strand_id
1 'polypeptide(L)' 'MARAALGDQQAAIQDFNQAIKLKPDYAHAYYSRGSARKALGDKQAAIEDYQKAADLYQQQGNTEWHQNALNQIKTLQ' A
#
# COMPACT_ATOMS: atom_id res chain seq x y z
N MET A 1 15.10 -18.88 -3.77
CA MET A 1 15.05 -17.45 -3.41
C MET A 1 13.62 -16.90 -3.30
N ALA A 2 12.64 -17.39 -4.08
CA ALA A 2 11.24 -16.92 -4.02
C ALA A 2 10.56 -17.01 -2.62
N ARG A 3 10.86 -18.05 -1.81
CA ARG A 3 10.30 -18.18 -0.46
C ARG A 3 10.73 -17.07 0.51
N ALA A 4 11.97 -16.58 0.38
CA ALA A 4 12.47 -15.50 1.22
C ALA A 4 11.71 -14.20 0.92
N ALA A 5 11.62 -13.83 -0.37
CA ALA A 5 10.87 -12.65 -0.79
C ALA A 5 9.39 -12.69 -0.36
N LEU A 6 8.72 -13.85 -0.45
CA LEU A 6 7.33 -14.00 0.03
C LEU A 6 7.22 -13.80 1.55
N GLY A 7 8.16 -14.34 2.33
CA GLY A 7 8.22 -14.13 3.77
C GLY A 7 8.47 -12.66 4.13
N ASP A 8 9.35 -11.99 3.40
CA ASP A 8 9.66 -10.57 3.59
C ASP A 8 8.44 -9.68 3.31
N GLN A 9 7.65 -9.98 2.25
CA GLN A 9 6.41 -9.25 1.98
C GLN A 9 5.35 -9.45 3.07
N GLN A 10 5.23 -10.67 3.62
CA GLN A 10 4.30 -10.94 4.71
C GLN A 10 4.71 -10.22 6.00
N ALA A 11 5.99 -10.20 6.34
CA ALA A 11 6.52 -9.44 7.46
C ALA A 11 6.27 -7.94 7.28
N ALA A 12 6.56 -7.39 6.09
CA ALA A 12 6.31 -5.99 5.77
C ALA A 12 4.82 -5.61 5.94
N ILE A 13 3.89 -6.47 5.54
CA ILE A 13 2.45 -6.24 5.76
C ILE A 13 2.13 -6.12 7.25
N GLN A 14 2.75 -6.93 8.12
CA GLN A 14 2.54 -6.83 9.58
C GLN A 14 3.08 -5.51 10.14
N ASP A 15 4.26 -5.09 9.69
CA ASP A 15 4.86 -3.81 10.10
C ASP A 15 3.98 -2.63 9.67
N PHE A 16 3.47 -2.64 8.44
CA PHE A 16 2.56 -1.61 7.96
C PHE A 16 1.20 -1.65 8.66
N ASN A 17 0.69 -2.83 9.02
CA ASN A 17 -0.51 -2.94 9.85
C ASN A 17 -0.32 -2.23 11.19
N GLN A 18 0.84 -2.43 11.83
CA GLN A 18 1.15 -1.77 13.09
C GLN A 18 1.32 -0.26 12.91
N ALA A 19 2.01 0.18 11.86
CA ALA A 19 2.14 1.60 11.52
C ALA A 19 0.77 2.27 11.31
N ILE A 20 -0.15 1.59 10.62
CA ILE A 20 -1.52 2.08 10.39
C ILE A 20 -2.32 2.15 11.70
N LYS A 21 -2.16 1.17 12.61
CA LYS A 21 -2.80 1.23 13.93
C LYS A 21 -2.33 2.41 14.75
N LEU A 22 -1.02 2.71 14.71
CA LEU A 22 -0.42 3.81 15.45
C LEU A 22 -0.75 5.17 14.80
N LYS A 23 -0.77 5.21 13.47
CA LYS A 23 -0.99 6.42 12.68
C LYS A 23 -1.92 6.14 11.50
N PRO A 24 -3.26 6.19 11.71
CA PRO A 24 -4.25 5.82 10.68
C PRO A 24 -4.29 6.76 9.47
N ASP A 25 -3.70 7.95 9.58
CA ASP A 25 -3.57 8.96 8.53
C ASP A 25 -2.22 8.87 7.78
N TYR A 26 -1.40 7.86 8.06
CA TYR A 26 -0.11 7.70 7.40
C TYR A 26 -0.24 7.06 6.00
N ALA A 27 -0.46 7.92 4.99
CA ALA A 27 -0.65 7.54 3.59
C ALA A 27 0.41 6.55 3.05
N HIS A 28 1.69 6.76 3.39
CA HIS A 28 2.80 5.92 2.94
C HIS A 28 2.69 4.48 3.46
N ALA A 29 2.18 4.25 4.67
CA ALA A 29 2.02 2.89 5.18
C ALA A 29 0.97 2.10 4.39
N TYR A 30 -0.13 2.74 3.99
CA TYR A 30 -1.10 2.10 3.10
C TYR A 30 -0.50 1.83 1.71
N TYR A 31 0.22 2.80 1.11
CA TYR A 31 0.85 2.60 -0.20
C TYR A 31 1.85 1.44 -0.19
N SER A 32 2.70 1.37 0.84
CA SER A 32 3.69 0.29 0.96
C SER A 32 3.04 -1.06 1.26
N ARG A 33 1.99 -1.10 2.09
CA ARG A 33 1.21 -2.33 2.32
C ARG A 33 0.53 -2.83 1.05
N GLY A 34 -0.04 -1.92 0.26
CA GLY A 34 -0.61 -2.24 -1.05
C GLY A 34 0.43 -2.81 -2.01
N SER A 35 1.65 -2.27 -2.00
CA SER A 35 2.76 -2.77 -2.82
C SER A 35 3.20 -4.18 -2.41
N ALA A 36 3.29 -4.45 -1.10
CA ALA A 36 3.59 -5.79 -0.60
C ALA A 36 2.48 -6.80 -0.94
N ARG A 37 1.21 -6.41 -0.80
CA ARG A 37 0.05 -7.24 -1.18
C ARG A 37 0.02 -7.54 -2.69
N LYS A 38 0.32 -6.53 -3.52
CA LYS A 38 0.50 -6.69 -4.97
C LYS A 38 1.61 -7.71 -5.28
N ALA A 39 2.75 -7.63 -4.60
CA ALA A 39 3.86 -8.57 -4.78
C ALA A 39 3.49 -10.01 -4.36
N LEU A 40 2.57 -10.17 -3.41
CA LEU A 40 1.99 -11.46 -3.02
C LEU A 40 0.86 -11.95 -3.94
N GLY A 41 0.45 -11.14 -4.92
CA GLY A 41 -0.66 -11.46 -5.83
C GLY A 41 -2.05 -11.13 -5.29
N ASP A 42 -2.15 -10.54 -4.09
CA ASP A 42 -3.40 -10.07 -3.49
C ASP A 42 -3.79 -8.71 -4.08
N LYS A 43 -4.26 -8.75 -5.33
CA LYS A 43 -4.59 -7.54 -6.10
C LYS A 43 -5.73 -6.74 -5.47
N GLN A 44 -6.75 -7.42 -4.95
CA GLN A 44 -7.93 -6.75 -4.39
C GLN A 44 -7.56 -5.96 -3.14
N ALA A 45 -6.85 -6.58 -2.20
CA ALA A 45 -6.41 -5.89 -0.98
C ALA A 45 -5.35 -4.81 -1.29
N ALA A 46 -4.56 -4.98 -2.35
CA ALA A 46 -3.64 -3.94 -2.83
C ALA A 46 -4.38 -2.71 -3.36
N ILE A 47 -5.46 -2.90 -4.14
CA ILE A 47 -6.30 -1.81 -4.65
C ILE A 47 -6.92 -1.03 -3.49
N GLU A 48 -7.46 -1.72 -2.48
CA GLU A 48 -8.05 -1.08 -1.30
C GLU A 48 -7.02 -0.20 -0.56
N ASP A 49 -5.80 -0.70 -0.41
CA ASP A 49 -4.70 0.04 0.22
C ASP A 49 -4.26 1.24 -0.60
N TYR A 50 -4.10 1.08 -1.92
CA TYR A 50 -3.75 2.20 -2.78
C TYR A 50 -4.84 3.26 -2.84
N GLN A 51 -6.12 2.88 -2.81
CA GLN A 51 -7.22 3.83 -2.74
C GLN A 51 -7.15 4.64 -1.45
N LYS A 52 -6.96 3.96 -0.31
CA LYS A 52 -6.83 4.64 0.98
C LYS A 52 -5.62 5.57 1.02
N ALA A 53 -4.49 5.15 0.44
CA ALA A 53 -3.31 5.98 0.30
C ALA A 53 -3.60 7.21 -0.57
N ALA A 54 -4.26 7.05 -1.71
CA ALA A 54 -4.62 8.14 -2.61
C ALA A 54 -5.47 9.20 -1.91
N ASP A 55 -6.49 8.78 -1.16
CA ASP A 55 -7.37 9.68 -0.41
C ASP A 55 -6.59 10.48 0.64
N LEU A 56 -5.69 9.83 1.38
CA LEU A 56 -4.86 10.47 2.40
C LEU A 56 -3.82 11.42 1.78
N TYR A 57 -3.18 11.03 0.67
CA TYR A 57 -2.26 11.91 -0.04
C TYR A 57 -2.95 13.16 -0.56
N GLN A 58 -4.18 13.02 -1.08
CA GLN A 58 -5.00 14.17 -1.48
C GLN A 58 -5.29 15.10 -0.31
N GLN A 59 -5.71 14.54 0.84
CA GLN A 59 -5.97 15.32 2.06
C GLN A 59 -4.71 16.02 2.58
N GLN A 60 -3.53 15.44 2.37
CA GLN A 60 -2.24 16.02 2.72
C GLN A 60 -1.70 17.02 1.70
N GLY A 61 -2.42 17.27 0.60
CA GLY A 61 -1.97 18.13 -0.50
C GLY A 61 -0.84 17.52 -1.34
N ASN A 62 -0.55 16.24 -1.17
CA ASN A 62 0.49 15.52 -1.90
C ASN A 62 -0.07 14.93 -3.20
N THR A 63 -0.18 15.80 -4.21
CA THR A 63 -0.78 15.46 -5.51
C THR A 63 0.04 14.45 -6.30
N GLU A 64 1.37 14.48 -6.18
CA GLU A 64 2.26 13.51 -6.85
C GLU A 64 1.98 12.09 -6.38
N TRP A 65 2.02 11.87 -5.06
CA TRP A 65 1.78 10.55 -4.50
C TRP A 65 0.33 10.09 -4.64
N HIS A 66 -0.62 11.02 -4.62
CA HIS A 66 -2.01 10.73 -4.97
C HIS A 66 -2.12 10.13 -6.39
N GLN A 67 -1.52 10.77 -7.39
CA GLN A 67 -1.53 10.26 -8.76
C GLN A 67 -0.75 8.93 -8.89
N ASN A 68 0.38 8.80 -8.19
CA ASN A 68 1.12 7.55 -8.17
C ASN A 68 0.29 6.38 -7.62
N ALA A 69 -0.48 6.60 -6.55
CA ALA A 69 -1.38 5.59 -5.98
C ALA A 69 -2.50 5.21 -6.96
N LEU A 70 -3.14 6.18 -7.62
CA LEU A 70 -4.15 5.92 -8.65
C LEU A 70 -3.58 5.16 -9.85
N ASN A 71 -2.34 5.46 -10.25
CA ASN A 71 -1.67 4.73 -11.32
C ASN A 71 -1.41 3.27 -10.92
N GLN A 72 -1.04 2.99 -9.66
CA GLN A 72 -0.92 1.60 -9.20
C GLN A 72 -2.25 0.86 -9.26
N ILE A 73 -3.36 1.49 -8.87
CA ILE A 73 -4.71 0.90 -8.99
C ILE A 73 -5.01 0.52 -10.44
N LYS A 74 -4.75 1.41 -11.39
CA LYS A 74 -4.94 1.13 -12.83
C LYS A 74 -4.11 -0.06 -13.32
N THR A 75 -2.92 -0.30 -12.76
CA THR A 75 -2.10 -1.47 -13.12
C THR A 75 -2.63 -2.80 -12.59
N LEU A 76 -3.59 -2.77 -11.67
CA LEU A 76 -4.15 -3.94 -11.02
C LEU A 76 -5.56 -4.33 -11.52
N GLN A 77 -6.18 -3.45 -12.31
CA GLN A 77 -7.43 -3.68 -13.05
C GLN A 77 -7.16 -4.47 -14.33
#